data_AF-A0A956QV73-F1
#
_entry.id   AF-A0A956QV73-F1
#
_cell.length_a   1.000
_cell.length_b   1.000
_cell.length_c   1.000
_cell.angle_alpha   90.00
_cell.angle_beta   90.00
_cell.angle_gamma   90.00
#
_symmetry.space_group_name_H-M   'P 1'
#
loop_
_entity.id
_entity.type
_entity.pdbx_description
1 polymer ?
#
loop_
_entity_poly.entity_id
_entity_poly.type
_entity_poly.pdbx_seq_one_letter_code
_entity_poly.pdbx_strand_id
1 'polypeptide(L)' 'MFKIIIIALAVLGLLSLLKRRRRTETRRGSQPHSGHFCRRCEHPYEAPDIPSRCRRCGGSVDRR' A
#
# COMPACT_ATOMS: atom_id res chain seq x y z
N MET A 1 -9.50 -42.48 -10.24
CA MET A 1 -9.63 -42.01 -8.84
C MET A 1 -8.45 -41.12 -8.42
N PHE A 2 -7.26 -41.67 -8.15
CA PHE A 2 -6.11 -40.90 -7.65
C PHE A 2 -5.68 -39.70 -8.51
N LYS A 3 -5.66 -39.85 -9.85
CA LYS A 3 -5.30 -38.76 -10.78
C LYS A 3 -6.24 -37.54 -10.65
N ILE A 4 -7.53 -37.75 -10.38
CA ILE A 4 -8.52 -36.67 -10.25
C ILE A 4 -8.26 -35.87 -8.96
N ILE A 5 -7.89 -36.55 -7.88
CA ILE A 5 -7.57 -35.91 -6.59
C ILE A 5 -6.33 -35.02 -6.74
N ILE A 6 -5.29 -35.51 -7.43
CA ILE A 6 -4.06 -34.74 -7.67
C ILE A 6 -4.36 -33.45 -8.47
N ILE A 7 -5.18 -33.55 -9.51
CA ILE A 7 -5.55 -32.39 -10.33
C ILE A 7 -6.34 -31.37 -9.50
N ALA A 8 -7.29 -31.83 -8.67
CA ALA A 8 -8.08 -30.95 -7.81
C ALA A 8 -7.20 -30.18 -6.80
N LEU A 9 -6.24 -30.84 -6.17
CA LEU A 9 -5.31 -30.22 -5.23
C LEU A 9 -4.39 -29.19 -5.91
N ALA A 10 -3.89 -29.50 -7.11
CA ALA A 10 -3.06 -28.58 -7.88
C ALA A 10 -3.82 -27.30 -8.27
N VAL A 11 -5.08 -27.44 -8.72
CA VAL A 11 -5.95 -26.32 -9.08
C VAL A 11 -6.28 -25.45 -7.86
N LEU A 12 -6.60 -26.07 -6.71
CA LEU A 12 -6.84 -25.35 -5.46
C LEU A 12 -5.61 -24.58 -4.98
N GLY A 13 -4.41 -25.17 -5.12
CA GLY A 13 -3.14 -24.51 -4.83
C GLY A 13 -2.89 -23.31 -5.75
N LEU A 14 -3.10 -23.48 -7.06
CA LEU A 14 -2.91 -22.42 -8.06
C LEU A 14 -3.89 -21.25 -7.83
N LEU A 15 -5.16 -21.53 -7.57
CA LEU A 15 -6.17 -20.53 -7.23
C LEU A 15 -5.81 -19.77 -5.95
N SER A 16 -5.27 -20.47 -4.95
CA SER A 16 -4.82 -19.86 -3.70
C SER A 16 -3.61 -18.93 -3.91
N LEU A 17 -2.67 -19.31 -4.78
CA LEU A 17 -1.54 -18.48 -5.17
C LEU A 17 -1.97 -17.25 -5.98
N LEU A 18 -2.91 -17.40 -6.92
CA LEU A 18 -3.48 -16.27 -7.68
C LEU A 18 -4.25 -15.30 -6.77
N LYS A 19 -5.04 -15.82 -5.82
CA LYS A 19 -5.76 -15.01 -4.82
C LYS A 19 -4.79 -14.30 -3.87
N ARG A 20 -3.69 -14.97 -3.48
CA ARG A 20 -2.61 -14.36 -2.69
C ARG A 20 -1.89 -13.27 -3.48
N ARG A 21 -1.65 -13.48 -4.78
CA ARG A 21 -1.05 -12.48 -5.69
C ARG A 21 -1.90 -11.20 -5.76
N ARG A 22 -3.22 -11.35 -5.91
CA ARG A 22 -4.16 -10.21 -5.88
C ARG A 22 -4.13 -9.46 -4.53
N ARG A 23 -3.98 -10.18 -3.40
CA ARG A 23 -3.81 -9.53 -2.08
C ARG A 23 -2.45 -8.86 -1.89
N THR A 24 -1.40 -9.32 -2.57
CA THR A 24 -0.08 -8.67 -2.50
C THR A 24 0.05 -7.44 -3.39
N GLU A 25 -0.74 -7.30 -4.46
CA GLU A 25 -0.82 -6.02 -5.19
C GLU A 25 -1.50 -4.93 -4.34
N THR A 26 -2.48 -5.30 -3.50
CA THR A 26 -3.07 -4.36 -2.51
C THR A 26 -2.19 -4.08 -1.29
N ARG A 27 -0.99 -4.69 -1.19
CA ARG A 27 -0.01 -4.39 -0.13
C ARG A 27 1.24 -3.66 -0.63
N ARG A 28 1.38 -3.44 -1.94
CA ARG A 28 2.47 -2.62 -2.50
C ARG A 28 2.03 -1.24 -2.99
N GLY A 29 0.73 -0.95 -3.06
CA GLY A 29 0.21 0.36 -3.50
C GLY A 29 -0.74 1.07 -2.53
N SER A 30 -1.04 0.50 -1.36
CA SER A 30 -2.04 1.07 -0.45
C SER A 30 -1.72 0.77 1.01
N GLN A 31 -0.48 1.03 1.41
CA GLN A 31 -0.37 1.79 2.65
C GLN A 31 -0.99 3.15 2.28
N PRO A 32 -2.07 3.63 2.90
CA PRO A 32 -2.31 5.06 2.84
C PRO A 32 -1.06 5.65 3.49
N HIS A 33 -0.08 6.02 2.66
CA HIS A 33 0.91 6.98 3.04
C HIS A 33 0.05 8.12 3.54
N SER A 34 -0.02 8.27 4.85
CA SER A 34 -0.59 9.45 5.48
C SER A 34 0.32 10.58 5.03
N GLY A 35 0.06 11.05 3.81
CA GLY A 35 0.83 12.05 3.13
C GLY A 35 0.55 13.32 3.86
N HIS A 36 1.51 13.74 4.66
CA HIS A 36 1.46 15.05 5.24
C HIS A 36 1.88 16.02 4.15
N PHE A 37 1.16 17.11 3.96
CA PHE A 37 1.51 18.10 2.96
C PHE A 37 1.32 19.50 3.51
N CYS A 38 2.13 20.43 3.01
CA CYS A 38 1.91 21.83 3.33
C CYS A 38 0.71 22.37 2.54
N ARG A 39 -0.29 22.97 3.20
CA ARG A 39 -1.42 23.59 2.49
C ARG A 39 -1.03 24.73 1.54
N ARG A 40 0.07 25.43 1.84
CA ARG A 40 0.45 26.66 1.14
C ARG A 40 1.30 26.43 -0.09
N CYS A 41 2.12 25.38 -0.10
CA CYS A 41 3.03 25.08 -1.21
C CYS A 41 2.93 23.64 -1.71
N GLU A 42 1.95 22.88 -1.19
CA GLU A 42 1.66 21.49 -1.54
C GLU A 42 2.86 20.55 -1.42
N HIS A 43 3.86 20.95 -0.63
CA HIS A 43 5.08 20.18 -0.46
C HIS A 43 4.79 18.90 0.35
N PRO A 44 5.13 17.72 -0.18
CA PRO A 44 4.88 16.45 0.48
C PRO A 44 5.89 16.19 1.60
N TYR A 45 5.44 15.53 2.66
CA TYR A 45 6.22 15.03 3.78
C TYR A 45 5.91 13.56 4.00
N GLU A 46 6.98 12.77 4.19
CA GLU A 46 6.91 11.33 4.42
C GLU A 46 7.32 11.01 5.85
N ALA A 47 6.65 10.05 6.47
CA ALA A 47 7.00 9.59 7.81
C ALA A 47 8.40 8.95 7.81
N PRO A 48 9.19 9.08 8.88
CA PRO A 48 8.85 9.70 10.18
C PRO A 48 9.12 11.21 10.26
N ASP A 49 9.69 11.82 9.22
CA ASP A 49 10.14 13.23 9.24
C ASP A 49 9.01 14.19 8.84
N ILE A 50 8.00 14.29 9.70
CA ILE A 50 6.85 15.19 9.49
C ILE A 50 6.98 16.39 10.43
N PRO A 51 7.45 17.55 9.96
CA PRO A 51 7.53 18.75 10.77
C PRO A 51 6.14 19.40 10.93
N SER A 52 5.90 20.08 12.05
CA SER A 52 4.66 20.85 12.26
C SER A 52 4.52 22.06 11.32
N ARG A 53 5.64 22.54 10.77
CA ARG A 53 5.70 23.65 9.80
C ARG A 53 6.49 23.25 8.57
N CYS A 54 6.06 23.75 7.43
CA CYS A 54 6.71 23.50 6.17
C CYS A 54 8.07 24.18 6.11
N ARG A 55 9.13 23.41 5.82
CA ARG A 55 10.49 23.90 5.64
C ARG A 55 10.66 24.85 4.45
N ARG A 56 9.75 24.80 3.47
CA ARG A 56 9.82 25.60 2.24
C ARG A 56 9.14 26.97 2.38
N CYS A 57 8.00 27.04 3.05
CA CYS A 57 7.20 28.28 3.09
C CYS A 57 6.72 28.67 4.49
N GLY A 58 7.08 27.92 5.53
CA GLY A 58 6.66 28.15 6.92
C GLY A 58 5.18 27.87 7.21
N GLY A 59 4.39 27.45 6.22
CA GLY A 59 2.96 27.15 6.38
C GLY A 59 2.69 25.85 7.16
N SER A 60 1.46 25.67 7.62
CA SER A 60 1.04 24.46 8.35
C SER A 60 1.12 23.22 7.46
N VAL A 61 1.58 22.12 8.06
CA VAL A 61 1.61 20.79 7.44
C VAL A 61 0.43 19.99 7.99
N ASP A 62 -0.50 19.63 7.12
CA ASP A 62 -1.70 18.87 7.47
C ASP A 62 -1.62 17.44 6.95
N ARG A 63 -2.31 16.53 7.63
CA ARG A 63 -2.49 15.16 7.18
C ARG A 63 -3.58 15.13 6.10
N ARG A 64 -3.33 14.46 4.98
CA ARG A 64 -4.38 14.14 3.99
C ARG A 64 -5.31 13.05 4.49
#